data_AF-A0A0U5JDD1-F1
#
_entry.id   AF-A0A0U5JDD1-F1
#
_cell.length_a   1.000
_cell.length_b   1.000
_cell.length_c   1.000
_cell.angle_alpha   90.00
_cell.angle_beta   90.00
_cell.angle_gamma   90.00
#
_symmetry.space_group_name_H-M   'P 1'
#
loop_
_entity.id
_entity.type
_entity.pdbx_description
1 polymer ?
#
loop_
_entity_poly.entity_id
_entity_poly.type
_entity_poly.pdbx_seq_one_letter_code
_entity_poly.pdbx_strand_id
1 'polypeptide(L)'
;MLALKKVYVLLVMLSFCIFPNLTYAYVTNVQTVMDSNGNTLAIWQDELNTGYFYLFASVLPAGGTWSTPVNISSAGGLNATLPKMAINSSGNAIVIWTAYNSSVGYNSLYGASLTGLTTWSSAVQVSEDEENVFENSVVRLSDGDDMVITWVSYSYLTFESVIRSAAATFGTWPTPETISP
;
A
#
# COMPACT_ATOMS: atom_id res chain seq x y z
N MET A 1 28.86 6.41 24.24
CA MET A 1 27.70 6.49 23.31
C MET A 1 27.69 7.74 22.41
N LEU A 2 28.37 8.85 22.76
CA LEU A 2 28.50 10.04 21.87
C LEU A 2 29.48 9.88 20.68
N ALA A 3 30.48 8.99 20.79
CA ALA A 3 31.50 8.82 19.75
C ALA A 3 30.97 8.12 18.49
N LEU A 4 30.05 7.16 18.64
CA LEU A 4 29.46 6.42 17.51
C LEU A 4 28.56 7.30 16.62
N LYS A 5 27.82 8.25 17.21
CA LYS A 5 26.96 9.19 16.46
C LYS A 5 27.76 10.16 15.59
N LYS A 6 28.94 10.61 16.05
CA LYS A 6 29.80 11.50 15.26
C LYS A 6 30.46 10.79 14.07
N VAL A 7 30.82 9.51 14.23
CA VAL A 7 31.36 8.69 13.13
C VAL A 7 30.30 8.43 12.07
N TYR A 8 29.04 8.17 12.45
CA TYR A 8 27.94 7.97 11.50
C TYR A 8 27.64 9.23 10.67
N VAL A 9 27.57 10.40 11.31
CA VAL A 9 27.32 11.67 10.62
C VAL A 9 28.49 12.02 9.69
N LEU A 10 29.73 11.74 10.09
CA LEU A 10 30.92 11.98 9.27
C LEU A 10 31.00 11.00 8.08
N LEU A 11 30.60 9.73 8.26
CA LEU A 11 30.57 8.73 7.18
C LEU A 11 29.49 9.05 6.14
N VAL A 12 28.33 9.57 6.58
CA VAL A 12 27.24 10.01 5.69
C VAL A 12 27.64 11.27 4.91
N MET A 13 28.30 12.23 5.57
CA MET A 13 28.78 13.47 4.91
C MET A 13 29.90 13.22 3.89
N LEU A 14 30.82 12.27 4.15
CA LEU A 14 31.87 11.91 3.19
C LEU A 14 31.35 11.17 1.95
N SER A 15 30.21 10.47 2.07
CA SER A 15 29.57 9.79 0.93
C SER A 15 29.04 10.78 -0.13
N PHE A 16 28.61 11.97 0.29
CA PHE A 16 28.13 13.04 -0.60
C PHE A 16 29.23 13.75 -1.42
N CYS A 17 30.50 13.70 -0.99
CA CYS A 17 31.58 14.40 -1.68
C CYS A 17 32.38 13.53 -2.67
N ILE A 18 32.26 12.20 -2.61
CA ILE A 18 33.08 11.28 -3.42
C ILE A 18 32.25 10.54 -4.48
N PHE A 19 30.90 10.59 -4.39
CA PHE A 19 30.01 9.98 -5.38
C PHE A 19 28.90 10.95 -5.82
N PRO A 20 29.15 11.84 -6.80
CA PRO A 20 28.16 12.81 -7.25
C PRO A 20 26.93 12.19 -7.95
N ASN A 21 26.90 10.85 -8.13
CA ASN A 21 25.82 10.10 -8.76
C ASN A 21 25.39 8.85 -7.95
N LEU A 22 25.35 8.93 -6.61
CA LEU A 22 24.60 7.93 -5.85
C LEU A 22 23.11 8.19 -6.05
N THR A 23 22.48 7.49 -7.00
CA THR A 23 21.03 7.31 -7.00
C THR A 23 20.68 6.52 -5.75
N TYR A 24 20.04 7.20 -4.79
CA TYR A 24 19.52 6.57 -3.59
C TYR A 24 18.21 5.85 -3.94
N ALA A 25 18.17 4.52 -3.78
CA ALA A 25 16.90 3.82 -3.72
C ALA A 25 16.25 4.16 -2.37
N TYR A 26 15.07 4.77 -2.41
CA TYR A 26 14.35 5.14 -1.21
C TYR A 26 13.39 4.02 -0.83
N VAL A 27 13.70 3.34 0.28
CA VAL A 27 12.77 2.45 0.97
C VAL A 27 12.10 3.23 2.10
N THR A 28 10.78 3.32 2.08
CA THR A 28 10.01 4.16 3.01
C THR A 28 8.65 3.54 3.36
N ASN A 29 7.93 4.19 4.28
CA ASN A 29 6.54 3.85 4.63
C ASN A 29 6.34 2.37 4.96
N VAL A 30 7.24 1.85 5.80
CA VAL A 30 7.12 0.49 6.31
C VAL A 30 5.93 0.41 7.25
N GLN A 31 5.09 -0.60 7.04
CA GLN A 31 3.95 -0.90 7.90
C GLN A 31 3.92 -2.40 8.16
N THR A 32 3.37 -2.79 9.31
CA THR A 32 3.15 -4.19 9.67
C THR A 32 1.79 -4.37 10.29
N VAL A 33 1.18 -5.53 10.04
CA VAL A 33 0.01 -6.04 10.76
C VAL A 33 0.24 -7.48 11.15
N MET A 34 -0.42 -7.91 12.22
CA MET A 34 -0.32 -9.26 12.76
C MET A 34 -1.73 -9.80 13.02
N ASP A 35 -1.98 -11.05 12.64
CA ASP A 35 -3.22 -11.75 12.96
C ASP A 35 -3.22 -12.33 14.38
N SER A 36 -4.35 -12.90 14.81
CA SER A 36 -4.47 -13.51 16.14
C SER A 36 -3.61 -14.77 16.35
N ASN A 37 -3.11 -15.38 15.28
CA ASN A 37 -2.24 -16.55 15.31
C ASN A 37 -0.76 -16.18 15.36
N GLY A 38 -0.42 -14.88 15.30
CA GLY A 38 0.94 -14.37 15.31
C GLY A 38 1.60 -14.32 13.93
N ASN A 39 0.86 -14.58 12.85
CA ASN A 39 1.38 -14.36 11.51
C ASN A 39 1.43 -12.86 11.22
N THR A 40 2.50 -12.40 10.61
CA THR A 40 2.73 -10.98 10.33
C THR A 40 2.84 -10.74 8.83
N LEU A 41 2.20 -9.67 8.36
CA LEU A 41 2.39 -9.12 7.03
C LEU A 41 3.13 -7.78 7.16
N ALA A 42 4.21 -7.61 6.41
CA ALA A 42 4.92 -6.36 6.26
C ALA A 42 4.71 -5.82 4.84
N ILE A 43 4.55 -4.51 4.71
CA ILE A 43 4.65 -3.81 3.43
C ILE A 43 5.62 -2.64 3.54
N TRP A 44 6.19 -2.23 2.42
CA TRP A 44 6.99 -1.02 2.31
C TRP A 44 6.95 -0.49 0.87
N GLN A 45 7.24 0.79 0.72
CA GLN A 45 7.46 1.40 -0.57
C GLN A 45 8.95 1.32 -0.93
N ASP A 46 9.26 1.04 -2.19
CA ASP A 46 10.62 1.09 -2.75
C ASP A 46 10.58 1.81 -4.11
N GLU A 47 11.43 2.81 -4.30
CA GLU A 47 11.50 3.56 -5.55
C GLU A 47 12.24 2.80 -6.68
N LEU A 48 13.03 1.77 -6.32
CA LEU A 48 13.83 0.98 -7.26
C LEU A 48 14.71 1.81 -8.22
N ASN A 49 15.06 3.05 -7.85
CA ASN A 49 15.76 4.02 -8.69
C ASN A 49 15.05 4.38 -10.00
N THR A 50 13.72 4.25 -10.05
CA THR A 50 12.93 4.53 -11.27
C THR A 50 12.30 5.92 -11.29
N GLY A 51 12.29 6.64 -10.16
CA GLY A 51 11.47 7.84 -9.99
C GLY A 51 10.04 7.58 -9.48
N TYR A 52 9.63 6.31 -9.37
CA TYR A 52 8.30 5.90 -8.92
C TYR A 52 8.38 4.93 -7.75
N PHE A 53 7.50 5.11 -6.76
CA PHE A 53 7.34 4.12 -5.71
C PHE A 53 6.57 2.89 -6.19
N TYR A 54 7.07 1.72 -5.81
CA TYR A 54 6.39 0.43 -5.91
C TYR A 54 6.11 -0.10 -4.51
N LEU A 55 5.02 -0.84 -4.37
CA LEU A 55 4.63 -1.43 -3.09
C LEU A 55 5.06 -2.88 -3.03
N PHE A 56 5.85 -3.20 -2.01
CA PHE A 56 6.32 -4.56 -1.75
C PHE A 56 5.68 -5.11 -0.48
N ALA A 57 5.56 -6.44 -0.43
CA ALA A 57 5.05 -7.16 0.71
C ALA A 57 5.91 -8.39 1.04
N SER A 58 6.01 -8.74 2.32
CA SER A 58 6.59 -9.99 2.80
C SER A 58 5.80 -10.51 3.99
N VAL A 59 5.70 -11.84 4.09
CA VAL A 59 4.91 -12.53 5.11
C VAL A 59 5.86 -13.26 6.06
N LEU A 60 5.58 -13.19 7.36
CA LEU A 60 6.22 -13.96 8.41
C LEU A 60 5.17 -14.85 9.08
N PRO A 61 5.12 -16.15 8.74
CA PRO A 61 4.33 -17.10 9.52
C PRO A 61 4.82 -17.16 10.97
N ALA A 62 3.92 -17.45 11.91
CA ALA A 62 4.27 -17.54 13.33
C ALA A 62 5.40 -18.57 13.57
N GLY A 63 6.50 -18.14 14.18
CA GLY A 63 7.69 -18.97 14.41
C GLY A 63 8.49 -19.34 13.15
N GLY A 64 8.12 -18.79 11.99
CA GLY A 64 8.78 -19.02 10.71
C GLY A 64 9.82 -17.96 10.36
N THR A 65 10.08 -17.82 9.06
CA THR A 65 10.96 -16.80 8.48
C THR A 65 10.18 -15.94 7.49
N TRP A 66 10.65 -14.71 7.28
CA TRP A 66 10.10 -13.82 6.25
C TRP A 66 10.16 -14.47 4.87
N SER A 67 9.08 -14.34 4.10
CA SER A 67 9.02 -14.74 2.70
C SER A 67 9.87 -13.82 1.84
N THR A 68 10.24 -14.28 0.64
CA THR A 68 10.77 -13.38 -0.39
C THR A 68 9.79 -12.23 -0.64
N PRO A 69 10.26 -10.98 -0.73
CA PRO A 69 9.41 -9.85 -1.09
C PRO A 69 8.70 -10.02 -2.43
N VAL A 70 7.45 -9.59 -2.50
CA VAL A 70 6.63 -9.58 -3.72
C VAL A 70 6.23 -8.14 -4.03
N ASN A 71 6.37 -7.70 -5.28
CA ASN A 71 5.83 -6.43 -5.76
C ASN A 71 4.32 -6.58 -6.04
N ILE A 72 3.50 -5.99 -5.17
CA ILE A 72 2.04 -6.11 -5.23
C ILE A 72 1.37 -4.98 -6.04
N SER A 73 2.12 -3.94 -6.43
CA SER A 73 1.60 -2.80 -7.20
C SER A 73 1.89 -2.89 -8.70
N SER A 74 2.48 -3.98 -9.20
CA SER A 74 2.97 -4.11 -10.58
C SER A 74 1.91 -3.85 -11.68
N ALA A 75 0.64 -4.10 -11.39
CA ALA A 75 -0.50 -3.83 -12.29
C ALA A 75 -1.41 -2.68 -11.83
N GLY A 76 -1.05 -1.98 -10.74
CA GLY A 76 -1.94 -1.06 -10.03
C GLY A 76 -1.56 0.42 -10.17
N GLY A 77 -1.26 0.86 -11.39
CA GLY A 77 -0.84 2.22 -11.68
C GLY A 77 0.64 2.52 -11.38
N LEU A 78 1.02 3.78 -11.56
CA LEU A 78 2.37 4.28 -11.29
C LEU A 78 2.43 4.97 -9.94
N ASN A 79 3.58 4.91 -9.27
CA ASN A 79 3.83 5.63 -8.03
C ASN A 79 2.86 5.25 -6.89
N ALA A 80 2.92 3.99 -6.45
CA ALA A 80 2.10 3.48 -5.36
C ALA A 80 2.47 4.16 -4.03
N THR A 81 1.50 4.86 -3.43
CA THR A 81 1.67 5.71 -2.24
C THR A 81 0.54 5.53 -1.23
N LEU A 82 0.78 6.02 -0.01
CA LEU A 82 -0.20 6.04 1.08
C LEU A 82 -0.85 4.67 1.37
N PRO A 83 -0.07 3.58 1.44
CA PRO A 83 -0.66 2.27 1.54
C PRO A 83 -1.33 2.07 2.91
N LYS A 84 -2.35 1.21 2.94
CA LYS A 84 -3.05 0.73 4.14
C LYS A 84 -3.26 -0.76 4.01
N MET A 85 -3.29 -1.47 5.12
CA MET A 85 -3.53 -2.92 5.11
C MET A 85 -4.43 -3.36 6.27
N ALA A 86 -5.09 -4.50 6.09
CA ALA A 86 -5.80 -5.24 7.12
C ALA A 86 -5.56 -6.74 6.93
N ILE A 87 -5.57 -7.51 8.03
CA ILE A 87 -5.44 -8.97 8.04
C ILE A 87 -6.46 -9.54 9.03
N ASN A 88 -7.01 -10.73 8.74
CA ASN A 88 -7.88 -11.45 9.65
C ASN A 88 -7.25 -12.74 10.18
N SER A 89 -7.93 -13.41 11.12
CA SER A 89 -7.43 -14.63 11.77
C SER A 89 -7.21 -15.81 10.82
N SER A 90 -7.84 -15.80 9.64
CA SER A 90 -7.66 -16.81 8.58
C SER A 90 -6.39 -16.57 7.74
N GLY A 91 -5.66 -15.48 7.99
CA GLY A 91 -4.50 -15.09 7.20
C GLY A 91 -4.87 -14.45 5.87
N ASN A 92 -6.15 -14.09 5.67
CA ASN A 92 -6.56 -13.27 4.54
C ASN A 92 -6.18 -11.82 4.83
N ALA A 93 -5.61 -11.13 3.84
CA ALA A 93 -5.24 -9.74 3.98
C ALA A 93 -5.62 -8.92 2.75
N ILE A 94 -5.87 -7.64 2.98
CA ILE A 94 -6.12 -6.65 1.93
C ILE A 94 -5.11 -5.55 2.10
N VAL A 95 -4.50 -5.13 1.00
CA VAL A 95 -3.66 -3.94 0.93
C VAL A 95 -4.29 -3.01 -0.10
N ILE A 96 -4.48 -1.75 0.27
CA ILE A 96 -4.92 -0.68 -0.63
C ILE A 96 -3.86 0.41 -0.70
N TRP A 97 -3.78 1.10 -1.83
CA TRP A 97 -2.86 2.22 -2.03
C TRP A 97 -3.42 3.18 -3.06
N THR A 98 -2.88 4.40 -3.07
CA THR A 98 -3.14 5.39 -4.11
C THR A 98 -2.06 5.31 -5.16
N ALA A 99 -2.42 5.32 -6.43
CA ALA A 99 -1.45 5.36 -7.53
C ALA A 99 -1.98 6.21 -8.68
N TYR A 100 -1.05 6.80 -9.43
CA TYR A 100 -1.36 7.53 -10.65
C TYR A 100 -1.80 6.56 -11.74
N ASN A 101 -3.04 6.70 -12.19
CA ASN A 101 -3.60 5.91 -13.27
C ASN A 101 -3.43 6.68 -14.59
N SER A 102 -2.52 6.21 -15.44
CA SER A 102 -2.21 6.87 -16.71
C SER A 102 -3.35 6.84 -17.73
N SER A 103 -4.33 5.94 -17.56
CA SER A 103 -5.48 5.84 -18.48
C SER A 103 -6.50 6.95 -18.25
N VAL A 104 -6.65 7.42 -17.01
CA VAL A 104 -7.59 8.50 -16.63
C VAL A 104 -6.89 9.84 -16.34
N GLY A 105 -5.59 9.81 -16.02
CA GLY A 105 -4.77 11.03 -15.85
C GLY A 105 -4.75 11.63 -14.44
N TYR A 106 -5.20 10.88 -13.43
CA TYR A 106 -5.18 11.27 -12.02
C TYR A 106 -5.01 10.05 -11.11
N ASN A 107 -5.03 10.26 -9.80
CA ASN A 107 -4.84 9.19 -8.84
C ASN A 107 -6.11 8.36 -8.69
N SER A 108 -5.94 7.04 -8.67
CA SER A 108 -6.98 6.07 -8.37
C SER A 108 -6.62 5.29 -7.11
N LEU A 109 -7.63 4.76 -6.43
CA LEU A 109 -7.42 3.79 -5.36
C LEU A 109 -7.27 2.42 -5.99
N TYR A 110 -6.20 1.72 -5.61
CA TYR A 110 -5.96 0.34 -6.01
C TYR A 110 -5.92 -0.57 -4.78
N GLY A 111 -6.13 -1.86 -5.02
CA GLY A 111 -6.03 -2.88 -4.00
C GLY A 111 -5.53 -4.21 -4.52
N ALA A 112 -4.92 -5.00 -3.64
CA ALA A 112 -4.58 -6.40 -3.84
C ALA A 112 -4.91 -7.19 -2.58
N SER A 113 -5.34 -8.43 -2.76
CA SER A 113 -5.67 -9.34 -1.68
C SER A 113 -4.63 -10.46 -1.58
N LEU A 114 -4.32 -10.88 -0.36
CA LEU A 114 -3.52 -12.04 -0.04
C LEU A 114 -4.41 -13.10 0.58
N THR A 115 -4.59 -14.24 -0.09
CA THR A 115 -5.40 -15.35 0.42
C THR A 115 -4.53 -16.30 1.24
N GLY A 116 -4.94 -16.55 2.48
CA GLY A 116 -4.29 -17.51 3.39
C GLY A 116 -2.77 -17.37 3.44
N LEU A 117 -2.27 -16.13 3.50
CA LEU A 117 -0.84 -15.79 3.59
C LEU A 117 0.07 -16.27 2.44
N THR A 118 -0.49 -16.74 1.33
CA THR A 118 0.28 -17.42 0.28
C THR A 118 0.09 -16.82 -1.11
N THR A 119 -1.14 -16.46 -1.47
CA THR A 119 -1.48 -16.12 -2.86
C THR A 119 -1.93 -14.67 -2.97
N TRP A 120 -1.12 -13.84 -3.63
CA TRP A 120 -1.50 -12.47 -4.00
C TRP A 120 -2.38 -12.48 -5.25
N SER A 121 -3.45 -11.68 -5.24
CA SER A 121 -4.17 -11.31 -6.45
C SER A 121 -3.35 -10.35 -7.30
N SER A 122 -3.74 -10.16 -8.56
CA SER A 122 -3.34 -8.94 -9.27
C SER A 122 -3.91 -7.71 -8.56
N ALA A 123 -3.22 -6.58 -8.72
CA ALA A 123 -3.78 -5.29 -8.34
C ALA A 123 -5.04 -5.00 -9.15
N VAL A 124 -6.04 -4.42 -8.51
CA VAL A 124 -7.28 -3.96 -9.14
C VAL A 124 -7.55 -2.52 -8.74
N GLN A 125 -8.18 -1.76 -9.63
CA GLN A 125 -8.71 -0.45 -9.29
C GLN A 125 -9.97 -0.63 -8.44
N VAL A 126 -10.02 0.06 -7.30
CA VAL A 126 -11.14 0.06 -6.35
C VAL A 126 -12.01 1.30 -6.56
N SER A 127 -11.41 2.45 -6.89
CA SER A 127 -12.13 3.69 -7.20
C SER A 127 -12.79 3.66 -8.58
N GLU A 128 -13.75 4.56 -8.82
CA GLU A 128 -14.31 4.77 -10.15
C GLU A 128 -13.33 5.51 -11.07
N ASP A 129 -13.60 5.50 -12.39
CA ASP A 129 -12.75 6.16 -13.36
C ASP A 129 -12.92 7.67 -13.31
N GLU A 130 -14.09 8.23 -12.97
CA GLU A 130 -14.37 9.66 -12.98
C GLU A 130 -14.06 10.38 -11.66
N GLU A 131 -13.15 9.84 -10.85
CA GLU A 131 -12.76 10.42 -9.57
C GLU A 131 -11.26 10.43 -9.30
N ASN A 132 -10.79 11.49 -8.65
CA ASN A 132 -9.42 11.60 -8.17
C ASN A 132 -9.36 11.23 -6.69
N VAL A 133 -8.59 10.20 -6.35
CA VAL A 133 -8.42 9.75 -4.97
C VAL A 133 -7.24 10.48 -4.32
N PHE A 134 -7.49 11.07 -3.16
CA PHE A 134 -6.46 11.75 -2.37
C PHE A 134 -6.03 10.92 -1.15
N GLU A 135 -5.55 11.61 -0.12
CA GLU A 135 -5.23 11.02 1.17
C GLU A 135 -6.48 10.50 1.92
N ASN A 136 -6.26 9.79 3.02
CA ASN A 136 -7.29 9.30 3.95
C ASN A 136 -8.12 8.10 3.47
N SER A 137 -7.50 7.17 2.75
CA SER A 137 -8.08 5.84 2.57
C SER A 137 -7.94 4.99 3.84
N VAL A 138 -8.91 4.10 4.06
CA VAL A 138 -8.95 3.18 5.18
C VAL A 138 -9.49 1.84 4.69
N VAL A 139 -8.88 0.74 5.16
CA VAL A 139 -9.38 -0.63 4.96
C VAL A 139 -9.64 -1.30 6.31
N ARG A 140 -10.69 -2.11 6.37
CA ARG A 140 -11.02 -3.01 7.46
C ARG A 140 -11.37 -4.38 6.87
N LEU A 141 -10.97 -5.43 7.58
CA LEU A 141 -11.30 -6.81 7.27
C LEU A 141 -11.67 -7.49 8.60
N SER A 142 -12.81 -8.15 8.62
CA SER A 142 -13.27 -8.93 9.77
C SER A 142 -12.83 -10.39 9.66
N ASP A 143 -12.93 -11.12 10.78
CA ASP A 143 -12.71 -12.57 10.81
C ASP A 143 -13.82 -13.36 10.09
N GLY A 144 -14.98 -12.73 9.86
CA GLY A 144 -16.05 -13.26 9.01
C GLY A 144 -15.85 -12.96 7.52
N ASP A 145 -14.65 -12.51 7.13
CA ASP A 145 -14.27 -12.10 5.77
C ASP A 145 -15.01 -10.85 5.23
N ASP A 146 -15.87 -10.19 6.01
CA ASP A 146 -16.43 -8.89 5.61
C ASP A 146 -15.32 -7.83 5.55
N MET A 147 -15.24 -7.12 4.43
CA MET A 147 -14.32 -6.01 4.23
C MET A 147 -15.06 -4.71 3.94
N VAL A 148 -14.50 -3.62 4.44
CA VAL A 148 -14.97 -2.26 4.15
C VAL A 148 -13.77 -1.40 3.82
N ILE A 149 -13.86 -0.70 2.70
CA ILE A 149 -12.90 0.30 2.25
C ILE A 149 -13.61 1.65 2.22
N THR A 150 -12.95 2.69 2.68
CA THR A 150 -13.43 4.08 2.60
C THR A 150 -12.32 4.99 2.14
N TRP A 151 -12.66 6.02 1.36
CA TRP A 151 -11.70 7.00 0.86
C TRP A 151 -12.38 8.34 0.58
N VAL A 152 -11.56 9.38 0.49
CA VAL A 152 -11.99 10.69 0.00
C VAL A 152 -11.61 10.80 -1.46
N SER A 153 -12.55 11.22 -2.30
CA SER A 153 -12.30 11.48 -3.70
C SER A 153 -12.90 12.82 -4.16
N TYR A 154 -12.34 13.38 -5.22
CA TYR A 154 -12.95 14.47 -5.98
C TYR A 154 -13.64 13.89 -7.21
N SER A 155 -14.96 14.06 -7.31
CA SER A 155 -15.70 13.65 -8.50
C SER A 155 -15.53 14.67 -9.61
N TYR A 156 -15.13 14.24 -10.81
CA TYR A 156 -15.12 15.10 -12.00
C TYR A 156 -16.49 15.21 -12.68
N LEU A 157 -17.48 14.45 -12.23
CA LEU A 157 -18.86 14.56 -12.71
C LEU A 157 -19.61 15.65 -11.94
N THR A 158 -19.46 15.69 -10.61
CA THR A 158 -20.16 16.65 -9.75
C THR A 158 -19.30 17.83 -9.31
N PHE A 159 -17.98 17.77 -9.49
CA PHE A 159 -17.00 18.75 -9.04
C PHE A 159 -16.95 18.94 -7.52
N GLU A 160 -17.31 17.90 -6.77
CA GLU A 160 -17.36 17.89 -5.31
C GLU A 160 -16.39 16.87 -4.71
N SER A 161 -15.96 17.15 -3.48
CA SER A 161 -15.25 16.16 -2.67
C SER A 161 -16.26 15.31 -1.93
N VAL A 162 -16.19 13.99 -2.11
CA VAL A 162 -17.10 13.03 -1.51
C VAL A 162 -16.35 12.00 -0.70
N ILE A 163 -17.03 11.43 0.29
CA ILE A 163 -16.58 10.21 0.96
C ILE A 163 -17.21 9.03 0.24
N ARG A 164 -16.36 8.11 -0.21
CA ARG A 164 -16.76 6.86 -0.84
C ARG A 164 -16.61 5.70 0.12
N SER A 165 -17.41 4.67 -0.10
CA SER A 165 -17.25 3.36 0.52
C SER A 165 -17.38 2.24 -0.50
N ALA A 166 -16.76 1.11 -0.21
CA ALA A 166 -16.93 -0.13 -0.95
C ALA A 166 -16.86 -1.27 0.07
N ALA A 167 -17.94 -2.06 0.17
CA ALA A 167 -18.06 -3.16 1.13
C ALA A 167 -18.44 -4.47 0.43
N ALA A 168 -17.71 -5.54 0.72
CA ALA A 168 -17.97 -6.87 0.18
C ALA A 168 -17.42 -7.95 1.13
N THR A 169 -17.64 -9.20 0.78
CA THR A 169 -16.93 -10.34 1.39
C THR A 169 -15.61 -10.56 0.67
N PHE A 170 -14.56 -10.93 1.42
CA PHE A 170 -13.24 -11.24 0.88
C PHE A 170 -13.34 -12.23 -0.30
N GLY A 171 -12.62 -11.93 -1.38
CA GLY A 171 -12.65 -12.69 -2.63
C GLY A 171 -13.44 -12.01 -3.76
N THR A 172 -14.29 -11.02 -3.46
CA THR A 172 -14.92 -10.16 -4.47
C THR A 172 -14.65 -8.70 -4.16
N TRP A 173 -14.15 -7.93 -5.13
CA TRP A 173 -13.96 -6.49 -4.94
C TRP A 173 -15.31 -5.76 -5.05
N PRO A 174 -15.60 -4.80 -4.17
CA PRO A 174 -16.92 -4.18 -4.11
C PRO A 174 -17.10 -3.09 -5.17
N THR A 175 -18.36 -2.79 -5.50
CA THR A 175 -18.70 -1.58 -6.24
C THR A 175 -18.70 -0.37 -5.30
N PRO A 176 -18.02 0.73 -5.66
CA PRO A 176 -18.06 1.98 -4.89
C PRO A 176 -19.46 2.57 -4.76
N GLU A 177 -19.71 3.22 -3.63
CA GLU A 177 -20.87 4.07 -3.40
C GLU A 177 -20.46 5.36 -2.66
N THR A 178 -21.26 6.41 -2.79
CA THR A 178 -21.07 7.68 -2.08
C THR A 178 -21.83 7.65 -0.75
N ILE A 179 -21.15 8.00 0.34
CA ILE A 179 -21.72 7.99 1.70
C ILE A 179 -21.70 9.35 2.40
N SER A 180 -21.06 10.36 1.83
CA SER A 180 -21.22 11.76 2.27
C SER A 180 -22.40 12.44 1.57
N PRO A 181 -22.95 13.51 2.18
CA PRO A 181 -23.87 14.42 1.48
C PRO A 181 -23.25 15.03 0.22
#